data_AF-A0A961NQU1-F1
#
_entry.id   AF-A0A961NQU1-F1
#
_cell.length_a   1.000
_cell.length_b   1.000
_cell.length_c   1.000
_cell.angle_alpha   90.00
_cell.angle_beta   90.00
_cell.angle_gamma   90.00
#
_symmetry.space_group_name_H-M   'P 1'
#
loop_
_entity.id
_entity.type
_entity.pdbx_description
1 polymer ?
#
loop_
_entity_poly.entity_id
_entity_poly.type
_entity_poly.pdbx_seq_one_letter_code
_entity_poly.pdbx_strand_id
1 'polypeptide(L)'
;MNEPIDLKQFLARFPLEAPWDKRRTLHYFWHFEVAAPGTRVWDSMIDTSRLNRRLGISEMQFDERNGRLLGRSRTAGLKLEWEEIPWQWEYARSLTSSRIYSRGFADYVRVNYLLEEIDPDTTRVYVYFGWVPRGLFGRILLWAGMPRTRNRYAPTVRKLVEEDLETEQSEALEIASSQPSSVAEPERLTRLQRDLVETGVNDRVVEQLVRLVREGSDEDLYRLRVRALARAWRLSLNDVLYGFLQATRAGHLTLTWDVICPHCRGVREEIKHLGDLPESGSCDVCDIKFETLGLNAYEVSFHVHASLRPVARRFFCSAEPATRDHIKIQLVLEPGEQRTLETLLGPGIYRLRRRGEQNMQLLEISETEHSGAAIVDWPETISSTPLVCGPKPTLRLRNQKNEPQTYVVESNALDQDILRPVDLFNFQDFRDLFSAEALSANIQLDVGRQTILFTDIVGSTEFYRQRGDQDAFAAVRGHFVEIYRVAREHNGAVVKTIGDAAMMAFTDPVAALRAAIAVQRAFPGSAGVHKGLRIRVSMNQGPCLAVNLNSGIDYFGSAVNLAAKLQSLAGAGQVAFPRELFENDGVAVSILRENSEALEETSYAGAGQISRALPVRCMTVSSSSVPLKQAAG
;
A
#
# COMPACT_ATOMS: atom_id res chain seq x y z
N MET A 1 -14.57 -34.03 13.86
CA MET A 1 -14.64 -33.36 15.18
C MET A 1 -15.71 -32.29 15.00
N ASN A 2 -16.98 -32.58 15.32
CA ASN A 2 -18.10 -31.76 14.78
C ASN A 2 -19.01 -31.10 15.82
N GLU A 3 -18.86 -31.41 17.11
CA GLU A 3 -19.67 -30.76 18.14
C GLU A 3 -19.13 -29.35 18.45
N PRO A 4 -20.01 -28.32 18.48
CA PRO A 4 -19.60 -26.98 18.87
C PRO A 4 -19.04 -26.95 20.29
N ILE A 5 -17.99 -26.16 20.51
CA ILE A 5 -17.45 -25.98 21.87
C ILE A 5 -18.45 -25.27 22.78
N ASP A 6 -18.45 -25.62 24.07
CA ASP A 6 -19.27 -24.94 25.07
C ASP A 6 -18.58 -23.69 25.66
N LEU A 7 -19.31 -22.93 26.48
CA LEU A 7 -18.77 -21.71 27.11
C LEU A 7 -17.56 -22.00 28.02
N LYS A 8 -17.53 -23.16 28.70
CA LYS A 8 -16.45 -23.52 29.63
C LYS A 8 -15.17 -23.80 28.86
N GLN A 9 -15.27 -24.56 27.78
CA GLN A 9 -14.18 -24.81 26.84
C GLN A 9 -13.71 -23.51 26.18
N PHE A 10 -14.62 -22.62 25.81
CA PHE A 10 -14.29 -21.31 25.26
C PHE A 10 -13.49 -20.45 26.26
N LEU A 11 -13.97 -20.29 27.49
CA LEU A 11 -13.30 -19.50 28.52
C LEU A 11 -11.97 -20.12 29.00
N ALA A 12 -11.78 -21.42 28.84
CA ALA A 12 -10.47 -22.05 29.07
C ALA A 12 -9.44 -21.63 28.01
N ARG A 13 -9.86 -21.38 26.77
CA ARG A 13 -9.00 -20.87 25.69
C ARG A 13 -8.80 -19.35 25.76
N PHE A 14 -9.86 -18.61 26.12
CA PHE A 14 -9.87 -17.15 26.18
C PHE A 14 -10.32 -16.65 27.56
N PRO A 15 -9.49 -16.82 28.61
CA PRO A 15 -9.84 -16.41 29.96
C PRO A 15 -9.95 -14.89 30.05
N LEU A 16 -10.86 -14.39 30.88
CA LEU A 16 -10.95 -12.96 31.21
C LEU A 16 -9.67 -12.50 31.91
N GLU A 17 -9.23 -11.29 31.62
CA GLU A 17 -8.04 -10.68 32.21
C GLU A 17 -8.30 -10.36 33.69
N ALA A 18 -7.28 -10.54 34.54
CA ALA A 18 -7.36 -10.05 35.91
C ALA A 18 -7.49 -8.51 35.92
N PRO A 19 -8.27 -7.91 36.85
CA PRO A 19 -9.03 -8.53 37.94
C PRO A 19 -10.49 -8.90 37.57
N TRP A 20 -10.84 -8.88 36.28
CA TRP A 20 -12.21 -9.02 35.80
C TRP A 20 -12.71 -10.47 35.85
N ASP A 21 -11.81 -11.43 35.78
CA ASP A 21 -12.04 -12.86 36.01
C ASP A 21 -12.78 -13.17 37.33
N LYS A 22 -12.51 -12.38 38.38
CA LYS A 22 -13.10 -12.54 39.72
C LYS A 22 -14.42 -11.79 39.89
N ARG A 23 -14.82 -10.97 38.91
CA ARG A 23 -16.03 -10.15 38.99
C ARG A 23 -17.21 -10.90 38.41
N ARG A 24 -18.41 -10.61 38.90
CA ARG A 24 -19.65 -11.18 38.35
C ARG A 24 -19.83 -10.70 36.91
N THR A 25 -19.65 -11.61 35.97
CA THR A 25 -19.71 -11.33 34.53
C THR A 25 -20.99 -11.89 33.91
N LEU A 26 -21.60 -11.14 33.00
CA LEU A 26 -22.65 -11.64 32.12
C LEU A 26 -21.98 -12.21 30.86
N HIS A 27 -22.17 -13.51 30.63
CA HIS A 27 -21.60 -14.21 29.48
C HIS A 27 -22.67 -14.43 28.41
N TYR A 28 -22.42 -13.93 27.21
CA TYR A 28 -23.22 -14.23 26.03
C TYR A 28 -22.34 -14.94 25.03
N PHE A 29 -22.68 -16.18 24.71
CA PHE A 29 -21.91 -17.03 23.82
C PHE A 29 -22.84 -17.77 22.88
N TRP A 30 -22.56 -17.69 21.59
CA TRP A 30 -23.30 -18.40 20.56
C TRP A 30 -22.41 -18.65 19.34
N HIS A 31 -22.88 -19.51 18.45
CA HIS A 31 -22.22 -19.77 17.18
C HIS A 31 -23.23 -19.81 16.04
N PHE A 32 -22.72 -19.69 14.81
CA PHE A 32 -23.46 -19.89 13.57
C PHE A 32 -22.50 -20.30 12.46
N GLU A 33 -23.03 -20.85 11.38
CA GLU A 33 -22.26 -21.30 10.23
C GLU A 33 -22.43 -20.33 9.05
N VAL A 34 -21.35 -20.18 8.29
CA VAL A 34 -21.23 -19.36 7.08
C VAL A 34 -20.64 -20.23 5.98
N ALA A 35 -21.28 -20.26 4.81
CA ALA A 35 -20.84 -21.03 3.65
C ALA A 35 -19.73 -20.28 2.89
N ALA A 36 -18.57 -20.15 3.55
CA ALA A 36 -17.34 -19.69 2.93
C ALA A 36 -16.11 -20.23 3.71
N PRO A 37 -14.93 -20.30 3.07
CA PRO A 37 -13.67 -20.62 3.75
C PRO A 37 -13.35 -19.62 4.87
N GLY A 38 -12.59 -20.07 5.88
CA GLY A 38 -12.32 -19.26 7.08
C GLY A 38 -11.60 -17.94 6.80
N THR A 39 -10.74 -17.91 5.77
CA THR A 39 -10.08 -16.68 5.31
C THR A 39 -11.05 -15.66 4.74
N ARG A 40 -12.09 -16.10 4.00
CA ARG A 40 -13.11 -15.18 3.46
C ARG A 40 -14.02 -14.63 4.53
N VAL A 41 -14.44 -15.50 5.45
CA VAL A 41 -15.22 -15.07 6.62
C VAL A 41 -14.43 -14.07 7.45
N TRP A 42 -13.12 -14.31 7.61
CA TRP A 42 -12.21 -13.40 8.29
C TRP A 42 -12.19 -12.02 7.64
N ASP A 43 -11.91 -11.93 6.34
CA ASP A 43 -11.79 -10.67 5.59
C ASP A 43 -13.03 -9.78 5.78
N SER A 44 -14.23 -10.35 5.66
CA SER A 44 -15.50 -9.62 5.86
C SER A 44 -15.78 -9.27 7.32
N MET A 45 -15.32 -10.08 8.28
CA MET A 45 -15.59 -9.86 9.72
C MET A 45 -14.66 -8.85 10.36
N ILE A 46 -13.42 -8.73 9.88
CA ILE A 46 -12.42 -7.82 10.45
C ILE A 46 -12.59 -6.36 10.01
N ASP A 47 -13.41 -6.10 8.99
CA ASP A 47 -13.99 -4.79 8.70
C ASP A 47 -15.05 -4.48 9.77
N THR A 48 -14.53 -4.24 10.97
CA THR A 48 -15.35 -4.01 12.15
C THR A 48 -16.15 -2.72 12.05
N SER A 49 -15.71 -1.73 11.27
CA SER A 49 -16.47 -0.51 11.03
C SER A 49 -17.73 -0.79 10.20
N ARG A 50 -17.62 -1.52 9.09
CA ARG A 50 -18.77 -1.95 8.26
C ARG A 50 -19.70 -2.87 9.04
N LEU A 51 -19.15 -3.84 9.79
CA LEU A 51 -19.95 -4.74 10.63
C LEU A 51 -20.72 -3.99 11.72
N ASN A 52 -20.03 -3.11 12.49
CA ASN A 52 -20.64 -2.35 13.58
C ASN A 52 -21.77 -1.44 13.07
N ARG A 53 -21.58 -0.80 11.91
CA ARG A 53 -22.59 0.05 11.28
C ARG A 53 -23.87 -0.72 10.95
N ARG A 54 -23.76 -1.90 10.33
CA ARG A 54 -24.92 -2.75 9.99
C ARG A 54 -25.64 -3.28 11.22
N LEU A 55 -24.91 -3.52 12.30
CA LEU A 55 -25.48 -3.90 13.58
C LEU A 55 -26.16 -2.72 14.30
N GLY A 56 -25.99 -1.48 13.81
CA GLY A 56 -26.53 -0.27 14.42
C GLY A 56 -25.76 0.16 15.68
N ILE A 57 -24.50 -0.23 15.79
CA ILE A 57 -23.62 0.18 16.89
C ILE A 57 -23.25 1.66 16.72
N SER A 58 -23.29 2.40 17.82
CA SER A 58 -23.02 3.84 17.83
C SER A 58 -21.59 4.16 17.39
N GLU A 59 -21.44 5.28 16.68
CA GLU A 59 -20.13 5.85 16.32
C GLU A 59 -19.26 6.10 17.55
N MET A 60 -17.95 5.94 17.38
CA MET A 60 -16.95 6.06 18.43
C MET A 60 -15.93 7.15 18.07
N GLN A 61 -15.36 7.77 19.09
CA GLN A 61 -14.28 8.74 18.93
C GLN A 61 -13.10 8.28 19.77
N PHE A 62 -11.90 8.34 19.21
CA PHE A 62 -10.69 7.88 19.86
C PHE A 62 -9.67 9.00 19.95
N ASP A 63 -9.05 9.15 21.12
CA ASP A 63 -7.87 9.98 21.31
C ASP A 63 -6.74 9.12 21.88
N GLU A 64 -5.53 9.25 21.33
CA GLU A 64 -4.31 8.71 21.93
C GLU A 64 -3.80 9.68 23.00
N ARG A 65 -3.63 9.21 24.25
CA ARG A 65 -3.06 10.01 25.35
C ARG A 65 -2.15 9.14 26.21
N ASN A 66 -0.88 9.54 26.34
CA ASN A 66 0.14 8.85 27.13
C ASN A 66 0.24 7.35 26.79
N GLY A 67 0.30 7.00 25.49
CA GLY A 67 0.38 5.61 25.04
C GLY A 67 -0.88 4.77 25.23
N ARG A 68 -2.00 5.38 25.68
CA ARG A 68 -3.31 4.73 25.88
C ARG A 68 -4.30 5.25 24.85
N LEU A 69 -5.16 4.36 24.35
CA LEU A 69 -6.20 4.72 23.40
C LEU A 69 -7.53 4.88 24.13
N LEU A 70 -8.05 6.11 24.18
CA LEU A 70 -9.25 6.45 24.94
C LEU A 70 -10.43 6.63 24.00
N GLY A 71 -11.43 5.77 24.15
CA GLY A 71 -12.65 5.77 23.35
C GLY A 71 -13.80 6.51 24.04
N ARG A 72 -14.65 7.15 23.24
CA ARG A 72 -15.91 7.76 23.68
C ARG A 72 -17.03 7.47 22.68
N SER A 73 -18.25 7.33 23.19
CA SER A 73 -19.45 7.17 22.36
C SER A 73 -20.69 7.65 23.10
N ARG A 74 -21.81 7.78 22.39
CA ARG A 74 -23.13 7.99 22.96
C ARG A 74 -24.07 6.89 22.51
N THR A 75 -24.58 6.12 23.45
CA THR A 75 -25.54 5.04 23.17
C THR A 75 -26.78 5.24 24.03
N ALA A 76 -27.96 5.26 23.41
CA ALA A 76 -29.23 5.51 24.09
C ALA A 76 -29.22 6.76 25.00
N GLY A 77 -28.57 7.85 24.54
CA GLY A 77 -28.42 9.10 25.29
C GLY A 77 -27.36 9.08 26.39
N LEU A 78 -26.79 7.92 26.74
CA LEU A 78 -25.75 7.78 27.76
C LEU A 78 -24.36 7.99 27.15
N LYS A 79 -23.56 8.81 27.82
CA LYS A 79 -22.15 9.01 27.48
C LYS A 79 -21.33 7.83 27.99
N LEU A 80 -20.59 7.19 27.09
CA LEU A 80 -19.66 6.11 27.36
C LEU A 80 -18.23 6.62 27.16
N GLU A 81 -17.34 6.29 28.09
CA GLU A 81 -15.91 6.58 28.01
C GLU A 81 -15.13 5.37 28.50
N TRP A 82 -14.10 4.97 27.76
CA TRP A 82 -13.30 3.80 28.06
C TRP A 82 -11.85 3.97 27.62
N GLU A 83 -11.00 3.12 28.18
CA GLU A 83 -9.71 2.78 27.63
C GLU A 83 -9.85 1.51 26.78
N GLU A 84 -9.29 1.55 25.58
CA GLU A 84 -9.17 0.39 24.71
C GLU A 84 -7.88 -0.37 25.05
N ILE A 85 -8.03 -1.66 25.36
CA ILE A 85 -6.89 -2.56 25.54
C ILE A 85 -6.42 -3.01 24.16
N PRO A 86 -5.09 -3.14 23.91
CA PRO A 86 -4.58 -3.62 22.64
C PRO A 86 -5.28 -4.89 22.19
N TRP A 87 -5.85 -4.83 20.99
CA TRP A 87 -6.57 -5.95 20.39
C TRP A 87 -5.61 -7.12 20.15
N GLN A 88 -6.11 -8.34 20.27
CA GLN A 88 -5.33 -9.54 20.02
C GLN A 88 -5.98 -10.35 18.92
N TRP A 89 -5.21 -10.86 17.97
CA TRP A 89 -5.74 -11.69 16.91
C TRP A 89 -4.74 -12.67 16.32
N GLU A 90 -5.30 -13.70 15.71
CA GLU A 90 -4.63 -14.69 14.90
C GLU A 90 -5.38 -14.80 13.58
N TYR A 91 -4.67 -14.53 12.47
CA TYR A 91 -5.23 -14.48 11.12
C TYR A 91 -6.12 -15.69 10.83
N ALA A 92 -7.36 -15.40 10.41
CA ALA A 92 -8.42 -16.36 10.11
C ALA A 92 -8.75 -17.37 11.22
N ARG A 93 -8.38 -17.09 12.48
CA ARG A 93 -8.67 -17.95 13.65
C ARG A 93 -9.40 -17.22 14.76
N SER A 94 -8.86 -16.11 15.26
CA SER A 94 -9.49 -15.45 16.41
C SER A 94 -9.22 -13.95 16.48
N LEU A 95 -10.14 -13.23 17.11
CA LEU A 95 -10.06 -11.79 17.33
C LEU A 95 -10.62 -11.46 18.70
N THR A 96 -9.86 -10.74 19.52
CA THR A 96 -10.19 -10.34 20.89
C THR A 96 -10.08 -8.83 21.03
N SER A 97 -11.14 -8.20 21.55
CA SER A 97 -11.20 -6.80 21.92
C SER A 97 -11.65 -6.68 23.38
N SER A 98 -10.96 -5.83 24.14
CA SER A 98 -11.26 -5.59 25.56
C SER A 98 -11.29 -4.08 25.85
N ARG A 99 -12.26 -3.65 26.66
CA ARG A 99 -12.47 -2.23 27.00
C ARG A 99 -12.68 -2.07 28.51
N ILE A 100 -11.95 -1.13 29.11
CA ILE A 100 -12.11 -0.75 30.51
C ILE A 100 -12.84 0.59 30.56
N TYR A 101 -14.08 0.58 31.05
CA TYR A 101 -14.94 1.76 31.03
C TYR A 101 -14.70 2.64 32.25
N SER A 102 -14.31 3.89 32.04
CA SER A 102 -14.32 4.92 33.09
C SER A 102 -15.73 5.49 33.30
N ARG A 103 -16.59 5.46 32.27
CA ARG A 103 -17.97 5.95 32.32
C ARG A 103 -18.92 5.11 31.47
N GLY A 104 -20.12 4.85 31.97
CA GLY A 104 -21.13 4.03 31.28
C GLY A 104 -21.78 2.99 32.19
N PHE A 105 -22.45 2.01 31.59
CA PHE A 105 -23.22 0.95 32.27
C PHE A 105 -22.42 -0.34 32.52
N ALA A 106 -21.19 -0.43 32.03
CA ALA A 106 -20.25 -1.51 32.31
C ALA A 106 -18.98 -0.94 32.94
N ASP A 107 -18.27 -1.76 33.71
CA ASP A 107 -16.88 -1.49 34.14
C ASP A 107 -15.89 -2.10 33.15
N TYR A 108 -16.25 -3.22 32.53
CA TYR A 108 -15.40 -3.94 31.58
C TYR A 108 -16.24 -4.68 30.55
N VAL A 109 -15.77 -4.70 29.30
CA VAL A 109 -16.37 -5.44 28.19
C VAL A 109 -15.29 -6.18 27.43
N ARG A 110 -15.52 -7.47 27.17
CA ARG A 110 -14.76 -8.28 26.24
C ARG A 110 -15.62 -8.76 25.10
N VAL A 111 -15.08 -8.69 23.89
CA VAL A 111 -15.64 -9.28 22.68
C VAL A 111 -14.60 -10.22 22.09
N ASN A 112 -14.98 -11.46 21.82
CA ASN A 112 -14.11 -12.41 21.14
C ASN A 112 -14.87 -13.07 19.97
N TYR A 113 -14.15 -13.26 18.87
CA TYR A 113 -14.56 -14.09 17.74
C TYR A 113 -13.59 -15.26 17.62
N LEU A 114 -14.12 -16.43 17.33
CA LEU A 114 -13.35 -17.63 16.99
C LEU A 114 -13.94 -18.23 15.72
N LEU A 115 -13.08 -18.49 14.74
CA LEU A 115 -13.42 -19.14 13.48
C LEU A 115 -12.88 -20.57 13.53
N GLU A 116 -13.72 -21.53 13.18
CA GLU A 116 -13.39 -22.95 13.10
C GLU A 116 -13.86 -23.46 11.74
N GLU A 117 -12.92 -23.90 10.91
CA GLU A 117 -13.21 -24.49 9.61
C GLU A 117 -13.83 -25.87 9.82
N ILE A 118 -15.06 -26.06 9.35
CA ILE A 118 -15.76 -27.37 9.40
C ILE A 118 -15.29 -28.21 8.22
N ASP A 119 -15.26 -27.59 7.04
CA ASP A 119 -14.82 -28.11 5.76
C ASP A 119 -14.32 -26.93 4.89
N PRO A 120 -13.70 -27.18 3.71
CA PRO A 120 -13.10 -26.12 2.89
C PRO A 120 -14.05 -24.98 2.50
N ASP A 121 -15.37 -25.23 2.49
CA ASP A 121 -16.38 -24.28 2.03
C ASP A 121 -17.26 -23.75 3.18
N THR A 122 -17.08 -24.25 4.41
CA THR A 122 -17.95 -23.91 5.55
C THR A 122 -17.15 -23.59 6.81
N THR A 123 -17.40 -22.41 7.36
CA THR A 123 -16.78 -21.95 8.60
C THR A 123 -17.81 -21.73 9.69
N ARG A 124 -17.51 -22.23 10.89
CA ARG A 124 -18.24 -21.93 12.12
C ARG A 124 -17.66 -20.69 12.77
N VAL A 125 -18.52 -19.71 13.04
CA VAL A 125 -18.17 -18.49 13.75
C VAL A 125 -18.76 -18.55 15.15
N TYR A 126 -17.90 -18.47 16.16
CA TYR A 126 -18.29 -18.27 17.55
C TYR A 126 -18.16 -16.80 17.91
N VAL A 127 -19.15 -16.29 18.64
CA VAL A 127 -19.18 -14.90 19.12
C VAL A 127 -19.38 -14.92 20.62
N TYR A 128 -18.51 -14.21 21.33
CA TYR A 128 -18.55 -14.08 22.77
C TYR A 128 -18.58 -12.61 23.20
N PHE A 129 -19.50 -12.28 24.10
CA PHE A 129 -19.52 -11.02 24.83
C PHE A 129 -19.48 -11.30 26.34
N GLY A 130 -18.43 -10.80 27.00
CA GLY A 130 -18.26 -10.88 28.45
C GLY A 130 -18.35 -9.49 29.07
N TRP A 131 -19.39 -9.23 29.86
CA TRP A 131 -19.63 -7.90 30.43
C TRP A 131 -19.64 -7.89 31.94
N VAL A 132 -18.85 -7.01 32.53
CA VAL A 132 -18.88 -6.72 33.96
C VAL A 132 -19.79 -5.49 34.16
N PRO A 133 -21.04 -5.67 34.60
CA PRO A 133 -22.00 -4.58 34.72
C PRO A 133 -21.62 -3.61 35.85
N ARG A 134 -21.89 -2.32 35.63
CA ARG A 134 -21.80 -1.31 36.67
C ARG A 134 -23.13 -1.22 37.43
N GLY A 135 -23.17 -1.77 38.63
CA GLY A 135 -24.35 -1.76 39.50
C GLY A 135 -25.55 -2.52 38.92
N LEU A 136 -26.71 -2.37 39.57
CA LEU A 136 -27.93 -3.10 39.18
C LEU A 136 -28.53 -2.58 37.87
N PHE A 137 -28.52 -1.27 37.66
CA PHE A 137 -29.06 -0.64 36.45
C PHE A 137 -28.29 -1.05 35.20
N GLY A 138 -26.95 -1.07 35.26
CA GLY A 138 -26.13 -1.54 34.15
C GLY A 138 -26.42 -2.99 33.80
N ARG A 139 -26.63 -3.85 34.80
CA ARG A 139 -27.02 -5.26 34.59
C ARG A 139 -28.33 -5.41 33.81
N ILE A 140 -29.34 -4.59 34.11
CA ILE A 140 -30.64 -4.63 33.43
C ILE A 140 -30.51 -4.15 31.99
N LEU A 141 -29.83 -3.02 31.75
CA LEU A 141 -29.64 -2.48 30.40
C LEU A 141 -28.93 -3.47 29.48
N LEU A 142 -27.81 -4.02 29.95
CA LEU A 142 -27.03 -5.00 29.22
C LEU A 142 -27.87 -6.25 28.93
N TRP A 143 -28.59 -6.76 29.92
CA TRP A 143 -29.44 -7.94 29.75
C TRP A 143 -30.55 -7.75 28.72
N ALA A 144 -31.21 -6.59 28.71
CA ALA A 144 -32.28 -6.28 27.76
C ALA A 144 -31.79 -5.99 26.33
N GLY A 145 -30.56 -5.49 26.17
CA GLY A 145 -29.99 -5.12 24.87
C GLY A 145 -29.53 -6.31 24.03
N MET A 146 -28.91 -7.33 24.64
CA MET A 146 -28.20 -8.37 23.88
C MET A 146 -29.04 -9.25 22.95
N PRO A 147 -30.25 -9.69 23.31
CA PRO A 147 -31.01 -10.59 22.44
C PRO A 147 -31.21 -10.03 21.02
N ARG A 148 -31.43 -8.70 20.91
CA ARG A 148 -31.58 -8.03 19.61
C ARG A 148 -30.28 -8.07 18.79
N THR A 149 -29.16 -7.72 19.40
CA THR A 149 -27.84 -7.73 18.76
C THR A 149 -27.45 -9.14 18.32
N ARG A 150 -27.64 -10.14 19.19
CA ARG A 150 -27.38 -11.55 18.88
C ARG A 150 -28.15 -12.03 17.64
N ASN A 151 -29.45 -11.72 17.57
CA ASN A 151 -30.29 -12.18 16.47
C ASN A 151 -29.93 -11.52 15.12
N ARG A 152 -29.31 -10.34 15.13
CA ARG A 152 -28.85 -9.64 13.92
C ARG A 152 -27.45 -10.07 13.45
N TYR A 153 -26.65 -10.70 14.31
CA TYR A 153 -25.24 -11.02 14.00
C TYR A 153 -25.09 -11.96 12.80
N ALA A 154 -25.64 -13.17 12.91
CA ALA A 154 -25.51 -14.20 11.88
C ALA A 154 -25.99 -13.73 10.49
N PRO A 155 -27.20 -13.12 10.33
CA PRO A 155 -27.62 -12.65 9.02
C PRO A 155 -26.76 -11.50 8.50
N THR A 156 -26.23 -10.63 9.37
CA THR A 156 -25.36 -9.52 8.96
C THR A 156 -24.03 -10.03 8.42
N VAL A 157 -23.39 -10.97 9.14
CA VAL A 157 -22.11 -11.54 8.70
C VAL A 157 -22.26 -12.33 7.41
N ARG A 158 -23.30 -13.17 7.28
CA ARG A 158 -23.56 -13.91 6.03
C ARG A 158 -23.74 -12.97 4.85
N LYS A 159 -24.56 -11.93 5.02
CA LYS A 159 -24.79 -10.94 3.97
C LYS A 159 -23.52 -10.19 3.56
N LEU A 160 -22.65 -9.86 4.52
CA LEU A 160 -21.35 -9.23 4.22
C LEU A 160 -20.48 -10.15 3.35
N VAL A 161 -20.36 -11.41 3.75
CA VAL A 161 -19.58 -12.41 2.99
C VAL A 161 -20.17 -12.65 1.61
N GLU A 162 -21.49 -12.78 1.49
CA GLU A 162 -22.19 -12.94 0.20
C GLU A 162 -21.92 -11.75 -0.73
N GLU A 163 -22.06 -10.52 -0.25
CA GLU A 163 -21.78 -9.31 -1.04
C GLU A 163 -20.31 -9.22 -1.49
N ASP A 164 -19.37 -9.61 -0.63
CA ASP A 164 -17.95 -9.57 -0.97
C ASP A 164 -17.62 -10.60 -2.07
N LEU A 165 -18.22 -11.80 -1.98
CA LEU A 165 -18.12 -12.83 -3.02
C LEU A 165 -18.79 -12.40 -4.34
N GLU A 166 -19.97 -11.78 -4.27
CA GLU A 166 -20.67 -11.24 -5.43
C GLU A 166 -19.88 -10.10 -6.09
N THR A 167 -19.24 -9.24 -5.31
CA THR A 167 -18.44 -8.11 -5.82
C THR A 167 -17.18 -8.59 -6.55
N GLU A 168 -16.57 -9.68 -6.09
CA GLU A 168 -15.45 -10.32 -6.81
C GLU A 168 -15.90 -10.90 -8.15
N GLN A 169 -17.10 -11.50 -8.20
CA GLN A 169 -17.65 -12.15 -9.39
C GLN A 169 -18.31 -11.17 -10.38
N SER A 170 -18.89 -10.07 -9.89
CA SER A 170 -19.57 -9.05 -10.68
C SER A 170 -18.58 -8.12 -11.39
N GLU A 171 -18.76 -7.88 -12.68
CA GLU A 171 -18.04 -6.85 -13.44
C GLU A 171 -18.42 -5.41 -13.03
N ALA A 172 -19.52 -5.24 -12.27
CA ALA A 172 -19.98 -3.97 -11.76
C ALA A 172 -19.71 -3.87 -10.26
N LEU A 173 -18.81 -2.97 -9.87
CA LEU A 173 -18.52 -2.68 -8.46
C LEU A 173 -19.56 -1.71 -7.88
N GLU A 174 -20.29 -2.20 -6.89
CA GLU A 174 -21.10 -1.37 -6.00
C GLU A 174 -20.23 -0.90 -4.83
N ILE A 175 -20.07 0.42 -4.70
CA ILE A 175 -19.53 1.05 -3.48
C ILE A 175 -20.46 0.61 -2.34
N ALA A 176 -19.90 -0.04 -1.31
CA ALA A 176 -20.66 -0.59 -0.20
C ALA A 176 -21.62 0.46 0.37
N SER A 177 -22.91 0.27 0.08
CA SER A 177 -23.95 1.25 0.34
C SER A 177 -24.11 1.54 1.83
N SER A 178 -23.60 2.68 2.24
CA SER A 178 -24.00 3.31 3.49
C SER A 178 -24.32 4.77 3.22
N GLN A 179 -25.38 5.25 3.84
CA GLN A 179 -25.90 6.57 3.49
C GLN A 179 -24.86 7.64 3.81
N PRO A 180 -24.59 8.56 2.86
CA PRO A 180 -23.66 9.65 3.06
C PRO A 180 -24.15 10.53 4.21
N SER A 181 -23.22 11.01 5.05
CA SER A 181 -23.60 11.81 6.22
C SER A 181 -23.85 13.29 5.88
N SER A 182 -23.36 13.69 4.71
CA SER A 182 -23.49 15.01 4.10
C SER A 182 -23.83 14.84 2.62
N VAL A 183 -24.50 15.83 2.04
CA VAL A 183 -24.82 15.84 0.60
C VAL A 183 -23.74 16.63 -0.12
N ALA A 184 -23.28 16.11 -1.27
CA ALA A 184 -22.39 16.85 -2.16
C ALA A 184 -23.09 18.10 -2.71
N GLU A 185 -22.37 19.21 -2.84
CA GLU A 185 -22.91 20.45 -3.40
C GLU A 185 -23.14 20.27 -4.91
N PRO A 186 -24.39 20.35 -5.42
CA PRO A 186 -24.71 19.96 -6.80
C PRO A 186 -23.94 20.75 -7.87
N GLU A 187 -23.79 22.06 -7.71
CA GLU A 187 -23.12 22.89 -8.72
C GLU A 187 -21.62 22.58 -8.81
N ARG A 188 -20.97 22.33 -7.66
CA ARG A 188 -19.59 21.90 -7.54
C ARG A 188 -19.39 20.50 -8.11
N LEU A 189 -20.34 19.59 -7.92
CA LEU A 189 -20.26 18.25 -8.50
C LEU A 189 -20.36 18.29 -10.03
N THR A 190 -21.25 19.12 -10.58
CA THR A 190 -21.31 19.36 -12.04
C THR A 190 -20.03 20.01 -12.55
N ARG A 191 -19.45 20.95 -11.79
CA ARG A 191 -18.16 21.57 -12.12
C ARG A 191 -17.02 20.55 -12.14
N LEU A 192 -16.93 19.69 -11.13
CA LEU A 192 -15.96 18.58 -11.10
C LEU A 192 -16.05 17.74 -12.38
N GLN A 193 -17.25 17.31 -12.75
CA GLN A 193 -17.44 16.50 -13.95
C GLN A 193 -16.96 17.23 -15.21
N ARG A 194 -17.36 18.49 -15.39
CA ARG A 194 -16.97 19.30 -16.55
C ARG A 194 -15.45 19.51 -16.61
N ASP A 195 -14.84 19.94 -15.52
CA ASP A 195 -13.41 20.26 -15.49
C ASP A 195 -12.57 19.00 -15.81
N LEU A 196 -12.98 17.81 -15.36
CA LEU A 196 -12.29 16.55 -15.70
C LEU A 196 -12.46 16.16 -17.17
N VAL A 197 -13.67 16.27 -17.73
CA VAL A 197 -13.93 15.98 -19.14
C VAL A 197 -13.12 16.91 -20.05
N GLU A 198 -13.04 18.21 -19.73
CA GLU A 198 -12.26 19.18 -20.49
C GLU A 198 -10.74 18.89 -20.50
N THR A 199 -10.23 18.23 -19.46
CA THR A 199 -8.81 17.82 -19.36
C THR A 199 -8.50 16.46 -19.97
N GLY A 200 -9.49 15.81 -20.60
CA GLY A 200 -9.33 14.53 -21.28
C GLY A 200 -9.19 13.32 -20.34
N VAL A 201 -9.69 13.44 -19.10
CA VAL A 201 -9.74 12.31 -18.17
C VAL A 201 -10.69 11.24 -18.71
N ASN A 202 -10.32 9.97 -18.56
CA ASN A 202 -11.12 8.82 -18.97
C ASN A 202 -12.56 8.91 -18.41
N ASP A 203 -13.58 8.80 -19.27
CA ASP A 203 -14.99 8.96 -18.91
C ASP A 203 -15.43 8.06 -17.74
N ARG A 204 -14.91 6.82 -17.68
CA ARG A 204 -15.21 5.90 -16.57
C ARG A 204 -14.61 6.38 -15.25
N VAL A 205 -13.42 7.00 -15.27
CA VAL A 205 -12.83 7.61 -14.06
C VAL A 205 -13.69 8.78 -13.58
N VAL A 206 -14.15 9.63 -14.51
CA VAL A 206 -15.04 10.75 -14.19
C VAL A 206 -16.35 10.25 -13.56
N GLU A 207 -16.98 9.26 -14.18
CA GLU A 207 -18.22 8.66 -13.68
C GLU A 207 -18.03 8.08 -12.27
N GLN A 208 -17.00 7.27 -12.06
CA GLN A 208 -16.74 6.62 -10.77
C GLN A 208 -16.39 7.63 -9.68
N LEU A 209 -15.59 8.65 -9.97
CA LEU A 209 -15.26 9.69 -8.99
C LEU A 209 -16.49 10.52 -8.62
N VAL A 210 -17.31 10.93 -9.59
CA VAL A 210 -18.56 11.67 -9.33
C VAL A 210 -19.53 10.82 -8.51
N ARG A 211 -19.68 9.53 -8.84
CA ARG A 211 -20.50 8.59 -8.08
C ARG A 211 -19.98 8.42 -6.65
N LEU A 212 -18.68 8.22 -6.48
CA LEU A 212 -18.05 8.08 -5.18
C LEU A 212 -18.28 9.33 -4.30
N VAL A 213 -18.07 10.53 -4.83
CA VAL A 213 -18.32 11.78 -4.07
C VAL A 213 -19.80 11.93 -3.70
N ARG A 214 -20.72 11.52 -4.59
CA ARG A 214 -22.17 11.65 -4.38
C ARG A 214 -22.72 10.64 -3.38
N GLU A 215 -22.35 9.37 -3.53
CA GLU A 215 -22.99 8.22 -2.89
C GLU A 215 -22.11 7.58 -1.82
N GLY A 216 -20.79 7.77 -1.90
CA GLY A 216 -19.82 7.15 -1.01
C GLY A 216 -20.01 7.57 0.44
N SER A 217 -19.64 6.66 1.34
CA SER A 217 -19.69 6.95 2.76
C SER A 217 -18.60 7.95 3.16
N ASP A 218 -18.75 8.58 4.32
CA ASP A 218 -17.71 9.50 4.81
C ASP A 218 -16.38 8.78 5.07
N GLU A 219 -16.39 7.47 5.30
CA GLU A 219 -15.19 6.66 5.47
C GLU A 219 -14.48 6.42 4.14
N ASP A 220 -15.25 6.07 3.10
CA ASP A 220 -14.73 5.90 1.73
C ASP A 220 -14.12 7.20 1.21
N LEU A 221 -14.68 8.35 1.62
CA LEU A 221 -14.22 9.68 1.22
C LEU A 221 -13.20 10.30 2.16
N TYR A 222 -13.02 9.77 3.37
CA TYR A 222 -12.11 10.35 4.36
C TYR A 222 -10.68 10.31 3.84
N ARG A 223 -10.29 9.20 3.21
CA ARG A 223 -8.95 9.04 2.64
C ARG A 223 -9.03 8.22 1.37
N LEU A 224 -8.95 8.91 0.23
CA LEU A 224 -9.08 8.27 -1.07
C LEU A 224 -7.74 7.62 -1.47
N ARG A 225 -7.67 6.30 -1.30
CA ARG A 225 -6.52 5.48 -1.72
C ARG A 225 -6.63 5.10 -3.19
N VAL A 226 -5.97 5.86 -4.05
CA VAL A 226 -6.06 5.73 -5.52
C VAL A 226 -5.76 4.32 -6.03
N ARG A 227 -4.80 3.59 -5.45
CA ARG A 227 -4.50 2.21 -5.86
C ARG A 227 -5.63 1.23 -5.53
N ALA A 228 -6.18 1.33 -4.33
CA ALA A 228 -7.35 0.55 -3.93
C ALA A 228 -8.55 0.87 -4.83
N LEU A 229 -8.78 2.16 -5.12
CA LEU A 229 -9.84 2.59 -6.04
C LEU A 229 -9.61 2.12 -7.47
N ALA A 230 -8.39 2.16 -8.00
CA ALA A 230 -8.09 1.68 -9.35
C ALA A 230 -8.39 0.18 -9.49
N ARG A 231 -8.00 -0.62 -8.49
CA ARG A 231 -8.35 -2.05 -8.40
C ARG A 231 -9.86 -2.24 -8.30
N ALA A 232 -10.51 -1.51 -7.40
CA ALA A 232 -11.95 -1.53 -7.20
C ALA A 232 -12.74 -0.95 -8.39
N TRP A 233 -12.13 -0.21 -9.30
CA TRP A 233 -12.81 0.28 -10.50
C TRP A 233 -12.44 -0.54 -11.73
N ARG A 234 -11.48 -1.47 -11.60
CA ARG A 234 -10.87 -2.22 -12.71
C ARG A 234 -10.39 -1.29 -13.83
N LEU A 235 -9.78 -0.18 -13.43
CA LEU A 235 -9.22 0.84 -14.32
C LEU A 235 -7.70 0.88 -14.14
N SER A 236 -6.99 1.37 -15.15
CA SER A 236 -5.54 1.52 -15.03
C SER A 236 -5.23 2.50 -13.89
N LEU A 237 -4.20 2.20 -13.10
CA LEU A 237 -3.76 3.10 -12.03
C LEU A 237 -3.47 4.50 -12.57
N ASN A 238 -2.87 4.60 -13.76
CA ASN A 238 -2.50 5.87 -14.37
C ASN A 238 -3.73 6.71 -14.73
N ASP A 239 -4.78 6.11 -15.30
CA ASP A 239 -6.01 6.85 -15.65
C ASP A 239 -6.67 7.43 -14.39
N VAL A 240 -6.73 6.61 -13.32
CA VAL A 240 -7.29 7.04 -12.04
C VAL A 240 -6.42 8.12 -11.41
N LEU A 241 -5.11 7.91 -11.34
CA LEU A 241 -4.17 8.88 -10.79
C LEU A 241 -4.21 10.21 -11.56
N TYR A 242 -4.23 10.17 -12.89
CA TYR A 242 -4.38 11.35 -13.74
C TYR A 242 -5.68 12.11 -13.42
N GLY A 243 -6.82 11.42 -13.34
CA GLY A 243 -8.09 12.03 -12.96
C GLY A 243 -8.07 12.68 -11.58
N PHE A 244 -7.42 12.05 -10.60
CA PHE A 244 -7.27 12.57 -9.25
C PHE A 244 -6.35 13.80 -9.18
N LEU A 245 -5.26 13.79 -9.95
CA LEU A 245 -4.34 14.92 -10.06
C LEU A 245 -5.02 16.12 -10.74
N GLN A 246 -5.80 15.90 -11.79
CA GLN A 246 -6.59 16.96 -12.43
C GLN A 246 -7.68 17.51 -11.49
N ALA A 247 -8.39 16.64 -10.77
CA ALA A 247 -9.37 17.08 -9.77
C ALA A 247 -8.72 17.90 -8.64
N THR A 248 -7.49 17.55 -8.25
CA THR A 248 -6.70 18.29 -7.26
C THR A 248 -6.30 19.65 -7.80
N ARG A 249 -5.78 19.72 -9.03
CA ARG A 249 -5.42 20.97 -9.71
C ARG A 249 -6.61 21.92 -9.88
N ALA A 250 -7.79 21.38 -10.15
CA ALA A 250 -9.04 22.14 -10.26
C ALA A 250 -9.64 22.55 -8.89
N GLY A 251 -9.03 22.13 -7.77
CA GLY A 251 -9.46 22.48 -6.41
C GLY A 251 -10.67 21.71 -5.90
N HIS A 252 -10.99 20.57 -6.51
CA HIS A 252 -12.06 19.66 -6.07
C HIS A 252 -11.59 18.64 -5.06
N LEU A 253 -10.33 18.21 -5.18
CA LEU A 253 -9.64 17.36 -4.24
C LEU A 253 -8.43 18.09 -3.65
N THR A 254 -7.90 17.57 -2.54
CA THR A 254 -6.60 17.97 -2.00
C THR A 254 -5.71 16.76 -1.87
N LEU A 255 -4.42 16.92 -2.19
CA LEU A 255 -3.38 15.91 -1.99
C LEU A 255 -2.66 16.16 -0.66
N THR A 256 -2.35 15.10 0.07
CA THR A 256 -1.51 15.14 1.27
C THR A 256 -0.43 14.06 1.23
N TRP A 257 0.66 14.33 1.95
CA TRP A 257 1.77 13.44 2.21
C TRP A 257 1.64 12.96 3.67
N ASP A 258 1.07 11.78 3.85
CA ASP A 258 0.76 11.28 5.18
C ASP A 258 1.95 10.51 5.75
N VAL A 259 2.47 10.94 6.90
CA VAL A 259 3.49 10.21 7.65
C VAL A 259 2.82 8.99 8.28
N ILE A 260 3.20 7.80 7.84
CA ILE A 260 2.65 6.54 8.35
C ILE A 260 3.64 5.86 9.29
N CYS A 261 3.13 5.33 10.39
CA CYS A 261 3.94 4.50 11.27
C CYS A 261 4.34 3.19 10.55
N PRO A 262 5.62 2.80 10.50
CA PRO A 262 6.06 1.60 9.79
C PRO A 262 5.52 0.29 10.38
N HIS A 263 5.04 0.31 11.63
CA HIS A 263 4.49 -0.85 12.33
C HIS A 263 2.97 -0.98 12.14
N CYS A 264 2.20 0.04 12.54
CA CYS A 264 0.74 -0.04 12.46
C CYS A 264 0.15 0.55 11.17
N ARG A 265 0.96 1.20 10.32
CA ARG A 265 0.55 1.96 9.13
C ARG A 265 -0.47 3.08 9.38
N GLY A 266 -0.76 3.40 10.64
CA GLY A 266 -1.64 4.50 10.98
C GLY A 266 -0.96 5.84 10.71
N VAL A 267 -1.70 6.76 10.10
CA VAL A 267 -1.29 8.15 9.87
C VAL A 267 -0.95 8.81 11.21
N ARG A 268 0.25 9.37 11.30
CA ARG A 268 0.76 10.13 12.45
C ARG A 268 0.65 11.63 12.23
N GLU A 269 0.89 12.05 10.99
CA GLU A 269 0.85 13.45 10.59
C GLU A 269 0.42 13.55 9.12
N GLU A 270 -0.45 14.52 8.82
CA GLU A 270 -0.93 14.81 7.46
C GLU A 270 -0.23 16.08 6.97
N ILE A 271 0.66 15.97 5.98
CA ILE A 271 1.45 17.09 5.47
C ILE A 271 0.87 17.55 4.13
N LYS A 272 0.74 18.87 3.93
CA LYS A 272 0.18 19.42 2.68
C LYS A 272 1.21 19.64 1.59
N HIS A 273 2.43 20.01 1.97
CA HIS A 273 3.50 20.31 1.02
C HIS A 273 4.69 19.41 1.26
N LEU A 274 5.26 18.90 0.17
CA LEU A 274 6.38 17.98 0.23
C LEU A 274 7.64 18.56 0.94
N GLY A 275 7.76 19.89 1.02
CA GLY A 275 8.84 20.57 1.73
C GLY A 275 8.72 20.58 3.26
N ASP A 276 7.53 20.29 3.79
CA ASP A 276 7.22 20.33 5.23
C ASP A 276 7.38 18.95 5.90
N LEU A 277 7.94 17.97 5.19
CA LEU A 277 8.12 16.62 5.73
C LEU A 277 9.05 16.63 6.94
N PRO A 278 8.63 16.06 8.09
CA PRO A 278 9.49 15.97 9.27
C PRO A 278 10.63 14.99 9.00
N GLU A 279 11.78 15.15 9.68
CA GLU A 279 12.92 14.21 9.58
C GLU A 279 12.72 12.91 10.38
N SER A 280 11.84 12.96 11.38
CA SER A 280 11.53 11.81 12.23
C SER A 280 10.06 11.82 12.64
N GLY A 281 9.52 10.63 12.86
CA GLY A 281 8.16 10.40 13.33
C GLY A 281 8.16 9.60 14.62
N SER A 282 7.06 9.68 15.36
CA SER A 282 6.82 8.86 16.54
C SER A 282 5.42 8.26 16.51
N CYS A 283 5.27 7.11 17.15
CA CYS A 283 3.98 6.44 17.32
C CYS A 283 3.84 5.95 18.75
N ASP A 284 2.98 6.61 19.53
CA ASP A 284 2.73 6.26 20.94
C ASP A 284 2.09 4.87 21.07
N VAL A 285 1.23 4.48 20.13
CA VAL A 285 0.60 3.16 20.11
C VAL A 285 1.63 2.06 19.87
N CYS A 286 2.53 2.24 18.92
CA CYS A 286 3.57 1.24 18.62
C CYS A 286 4.79 1.36 19.55
N ASP A 287 4.88 2.44 20.31
CA ASP A 287 5.99 2.82 21.19
C ASP A 287 7.33 2.87 20.43
N ILE A 288 7.35 3.58 19.31
CA ILE A 288 8.55 3.72 18.48
C ILE A 288 8.77 5.15 18.03
N LYS A 289 10.04 5.47 17.81
CA LYS A 289 10.48 6.55 16.93
C LYS A 289 11.01 5.93 15.64
N PHE A 290 10.83 6.60 14.51
CA PHE A 290 11.29 6.10 13.22
C PHE A 290 11.74 7.26 12.32
N GLU A 291 12.70 6.95 11.46
CA GLU A 291 13.10 7.86 10.40
C GLU A 291 12.01 7.89 9.33
N THR A 292 11.75 9.09 8.83
CA THR A 292 10.69 9.32 7.86
C THR A 292 11.24 9.38 6.44
N LEU A 293 12.55 9.54 6.24
CA LEU A 293 13.14 9.63 4.89
C LEU A 293 13.17 8.30 4.13
N GLY A 294 12.73 7.20 4.74
CA GLY A 294 12.67 5.87 4.13
C GLY A 294 11.43 5.63 3.26
N LEU A 295 11.56 4.69 2.32
CA LEU A 295 10.57 4.28 1.31
C LEU A 295 9.12 4.05 1.76
N ASN A 296 8.91 3.65 3.02
CA ASN A 296 7.61 3.21 3.54
C ASN A 296 7.08 4.09 4.68
N ALA A 297 7.68 5.26 4.89
CA ALA A 297 7.24 6.19 5.93
C ALA A 297 6.16 7.17 5.45
N TYR A 298 5.89 7.22 4.14
CA TYR A 298 4.89 8.12 3.57
C TYR A 298 3.90 7.40 2.67
N GLU A 299 2.65 7.84 2.75
CA GLU A 299 1.58 7.49 1.82
C GLU A 299 1.00 8.79 1.25
N VAL A 300 0.88 8.85 -0.07
CA VAL A 300 0.20 9.95 -0.75
C VAL A 300 -1.29 9.65 -0.79
N SER A 301 -2.09 10.57 -0.25
CA SER A 301 -3.53 10.42 -0.15
C SER A 301 -4.27 11.60 -0.75
N PHE A 302 -5.48 11.35 -1.21
CA PHE A 302 -6.38 12.37 -1.73
C PHE A 302 -7.60 12.52 -0.82
N HIS A 303 -8.10 13.74 -0.72
CA HIS A 303 -9.22 14.08 0.13
C HIS A 303 -10.23 14.91 -0.66
N VAL A 304 -11.51 14.69 -0.42
CA VAL A 304 -12.57 15.53 -1.00
C VAL A 304 -12.50 16.92 -0.36
N HIS A 305 -12.43 17.98 -1.18
CA HIS A 305 -12.42 19.33 -0.64
C HIS A 305 -13.77 19.65 0.03
N ALA A 306 -13.74 20.32 1.19
CA ALA A 306 -14.93 20.58 1.99
C ALA A 306 -16.01 21.40 1.25
N SER A 307 -15.63 22.20 0.25
CA SER A 307 -16.60 22.93 -0.59
C SER A 307 -17.36 22.04 -1.56
N LEU A 308 -16.83 20.86 -1.89
CA LEU A 308 -17.49 19.87 -2.74
C LEU A 308 -18.39 18.98 -1.89
N ARG A 309 -17.86 18.46 -0.78
CA ARG A 309 -18.63 17.74 0.24
C ARG A 309 -17.89 17.78 1.58
N PRO A 310 -18.52 18.22 2.69
CA PRO A 310 -17.92 18.08 4.02
C PRO A 310 -17.84 16.61 4.41
N VAL A 311 -16.65 16.08 4.62
CA VAL A 311 -16.44 14.68 5.06
C VAL A 311 -16.03 14.69 6.53
N ALA A 312 -16.84 14.08 7.40
CA ALA A 312 -16.50 13.97 8.81
C ALA A 312 -15.55 12.78 9.04
N ARG A 313 -14.49 12.98 9.83
CA ARG A 313 -13.65 11.89 10.31
C ARG A 313 -14.44 11.08 11.35
N ARG A 314 -15.02 9.95 10.93
CA ARG A 314 -15.80 9.06 11.79
C ARG A 314 -15.06 7.76 12.01
N PHE A 315 -14.94 7.33 13.26
CA PHE A 315 -14.35 6.05 13.61
C PHE A 315 -15.42 5.13 14.19
N PHE A 316 -15.51 3.90 13.72
CA PHE A 316 -16.40 2.89 14.31
C PHE A 316 -15.62 1.80 15.05
N CYS A 317 -14.30 1.77 14.90
CA CYS A 317 -13.37 0.89 15.59
C CYS A 317 -12.01 1.57 15.81
N SER A 318 -11.34 1.22 16.90
CA SER A 318 -10.04 1.74 17.34
C SER A 318 -8.83 1.15 16.60
N ALA A 319 -8.94 -0.13 16.26
CA ALA A 319 -7.82 -0.91 15.73
C ALA A 319 -8.04 -1.39 14.30
N GLU A 320 -9.31 -1.50 13.89
CA GLU A 320 -9.80 -2.03 12.62
C GLU A 320 -8.80 -2.94 11.90
N PRO A 321 -8.78 -4.25 12.24
CA PRO A 321 -7.77 -5.15 11.69
C PRO A 321 -7.76 -5.19 10.15
N ALA A 322 -8.89 -4.90 9.48
CA ALA A 322 -8.95 -4.72 8.03
C ALA A 322 -7.98 -3.64 7.51
N THR A 323 -7.83 -2.51 8.22
CA THR A 323 -6.87 -1.45 7.85
C THR A 323 -5.41 -1.83 8.16
N ARG A 324 -5.19 -2.96 8.83
CA ARG A 324 -3.89 -3.50 9.25
C ARG A 324 -3.73 -4.94 8.78
N ASP A 325 -4.20 -5.28 7.58
CA ASP A 325 -4.16 -6.64 7.05
C ASP A 325 -2.74 -7.23 7.04
N HIS A 326 -1.70 -6.39 6.92
CA HIS A 326 -0.32 -6.84 7.01
C HIS A 326 0.00 -7.48 8.37
N ILE A 327 -0.64 -7.08 9.46
CA ILE A 327 -0.45 -7.71 10.77
C ILE A 327 -1.32 -8.98 10.83
N LYS A 328 -0.68 -10.14 10.69
CA LYS A 328 -1.35 -11.44 10.68
C LYS A 328 -1.55 -11.99 12.09
N ILE A 329 -0.65 -11.69 13.02
CA ILE A 329 -0.78 -12.13 14.42
C ILE A 329 -0.38 -10.98 15.34
N GLN A 330 -1.20 -10.71 16.36
CA GLN A 330 -0.86 -9.80 17.46
C GLN A 330 -1.36 -10.41 18.77
N LEU A 331 -0.46 -10.70 19.71
CA LEU A 331 -0.80 -11.35 20.98
C LEU A 331 0.00 -10.77 22.14
N VAL A 332 -0.59 -10.75 23.33
CA VAL A 332 0.11 -10.40 24.57
C VAL A 332 0.40 -11.67 25.35
N LEU A 333 1.66 -11.85 25.75
CA LEU A 333 2.09 -12.94 26.63
C LEU A 333 2.52 -12.36 27.98
N GLU A 334 2.00 -12.93 29.07
CA GLU A 334 2.39 -12.60 30.44
C GLU A 334 3.83 -13.07 30.75
N PRO A 335 4.49 -12.55 31.80
CA PRO A 335 5.83 -12.98 32.20
C PRO A 335 5.93 -14.49 32.38
N GLY A 336 6.86 -15.13 31.67
CA GLY A 336 7.07 -16.59 31.71
C GLY A 336 6.06 -17.42 30.91
N GLU A 337 5.03 -16.80 30.31
CA GLU A 337 4.06 -17.50 29.47
C GLU A 337 4.73 -18.05 28.19
N GLN A 338 4.30 -19.23 27.79
CA GLN A 338 4.65 -19.84 26.52
C GLN A 338 3.37 -20.17 25.75
N ARG A 339 3.35 -19.84 24.46
CA ARG A 339 2.23 -20.12 23.57
C ARG A 339 2.72 -20.79 22.29
N THR A 340 1.94 -21.75 21.80
CA THR A 340 2.17 -22.43 20.53
C THR A 340 0.99 -22.15 19.61
N LEU A 341 1.28 -21.61 18.44
CA LEU A 341 0.29 -21.18 17.46
C LEU A 341 0.40 -22.02 16.20
N GLU A 342 -0.66 -22.73 15.85
CA GLU A 342 -0.79 -23.31 14.52
C GLU A 342 -1.26 -22.23 13.55
N THR A 343 -0.37 -21.75 12.68
CA THR A 343 -0.68 -20.58 11.86
C THR A 343 -1.30 -20.96 10.52
N LEU A 344 -1.97 -19.99 9.90
CA LEU A 344 -2.46 -20.07 8.52
C LEU A 344 -1.61 -19.21 7.57
N LEU A 345 -0.34 -18.97 7.91
CA LEU A 345 0.56 -18.16 7.09
C LEU A 345 0.96 -18.92 5.82
N GLY A 346 0.67 -18.32 4.66
CA GLY A 346 1.07 -18.84 3.37
C GLY A 346 2.52 -18.48 3.00
N PRO A 347 3.01 -18.95 1.84
CA PRO A 347 4.31 -18.59 1.30
C PRO A 347 4.52 -17.07 1.26
N GLY A 348 5.73 -16.62 1.56
CA GLY A 348 6.08 -15.20 1.61
C GLY A 348 7.08 -14.87 2.71
N ILE A 349 7.41 -13.59 2.80
CA ILE A 349 8.34 -13.07 3.81
C ILE A 349 7.51 -12.37 4.89
N TYR A 350 7.80 -12.68 6.15
CA TYR A 350 7.17 -12.11 7.32
C TYR A 350 8.24 -11.52 8.24
N ARG A 351 7.82 -10.56 9.07
CA ARG A 351 8.62 -9.91 10.10
C ARG A 351 8.04 -10.27 11.46
N LEU A 352 8.90 -10.74 12.32
CA LEU A 352 8.62 -11.10 13.71
C LEU A 352 9.24 -10.01 14.59
N ARG A 353 8.40 -9.30 15.34
CA ARG A 353 8.85 -8.27 16.31
C ARG A 353 8.03 -8.25 17.59
N ARG A 354 8.61 -7.70 18.65
CA ARG A 354 7.86 -7.27 19.84
C ARG A 354 7.51 -5.79 19.73
N ARG A 355 6.48 -5.34 20.47
CA ARG A 355 6.15 -3.90 20.56
C ARG A 355 7.36 -3.13 21.10
N GLY A 356 7.68 -2.00 20.50
CA GLY A 356 8.85 -1.17 20.82
C GLY A 356 10.18 -1.58 20.15
N GLU A 357 10.30 -2.80 19.61
CA GLU A 357 11.52 -3.22 18.90
C GLU A 357 11.57 -2.62 17.49
N GLN A 358 12.69 -1.99 17.12
CA GLN A 358 12.93 -1.49 15.75
C GLN A 358 13.53 -2.55 14.82
N ASN A 359 14.30 -3.48 15.39
CA ASN A 359 14.85 -4.61 14.65
C ASN A 359 13.79 -5.70 14.52
N MET A 360 13.85 -6.46 13.43
CA MET A 360 12.84 -7.49 13.13
C MET A 360 13.55 -8.77 12.70
N GLN A 361 13.07 -9.90 13.21
CA GLN A 361 13.50 -11.20 12.72
C GLN A 361 12.72 -11.52 11.43
N LEU A 362 13.43 -11.82 10.35
CA LEU A 362 12.78 -12.27 9.11
C LEU A 362 12.40 -13.75 9.22
N LEU A 363 11.20 -14.07 8.72
CA LEU A 363 10.70 -15.43 8.52
C LEU A 363 10.31 -15.60 7.05
N GLU A 364 10.99 -16.48 6.35
CA GLU A 364 10.72 -16.85 4.96
C GLU A 364 9.96 -18.17 4.92
N ILE A 365 8.77 -18.12 4.35
CA ILE A 365 7.91 -19.28 4.14
C ILE A 365 7.98 -19.64 2.65
N SER A 366 8.57 -20.80 2.34
CA SER A 366 8.70 -21.27 0.95
C SER A 366 7.48 -22.04 0.47
N GLU A 367 7.25 -22.05 -0.86
CA GLU A 367 6.22 -22.90 -1.48
C GLU A 367 6.57 -24.39 -1.44
N THR A 368 7.86 -24.72 -1.46
CA THR A 368 8.35 -26.10 -1.38
C THR A 368 8.29 -26.60 0.06
N GLU A 369 7.84 -27.85 0.25
CA GLU A 369 7.99 -28.58 1.50
C GLU A 369 9.50 -28.77 1.77
N HIS A 370 10.14 -27.80 2.40
CA HIS A 370 11.46 -28.02 2.96
C HIS A 370 11.32 -29.06 4.06
N SER A 371 12.08 -30.15 3.96
CA SER A 371 12.25 -31.16 4.99
C SER A 371 13.01 -30.56 6.19
N GLY A 372 12.32 -29.77 7.00
CA GLY A 372 12.85 -29.08 8.17
C GLY A 372 11.71 -28.52 9.01
N ALA A 373 11.77 -28.73 10.33
CA ALA A 373 10.64 -28.74 11.26
C ALA A 373 9.57 -27.65 11.02
N ALA A 374 8.31 -28.08 10.89
CA ALA A 374 7.11 -27.25 10.86
C ALA A 374 6.88 -26.43 12.16
N ILE A 375 7.85 -26.40 13.07
CA ILE A 375 7.83 -25.62 14.31
C ILE A 375 8.97 -24.60 14.24
N VAL A 376 8.61 -23.33 14.28
CA VAL A 376 9.55 -22.21 14.31
C VAL A 376 9.53 -21.61 15.71
N ASP A 377 10.70 -21.63 16.35
CA ASP A 377 10.92 -20.94 17.61
C ASP A 377 11.15 -19.45 17.37
N TRP A 378 10.35 -18.62 18.02
CA TRP A 378 10.58 -17.19 18.03
C TRP A 378 11.83 -16.90 18.87
N PRO A 379 12.92 -16.37 18.27
CA PRO A 379 14.17 -16.19 18.98
C PRO A 379 14.08 -15.08 20.03
N GLU A 380 14.75 -15.25 21.16
CA GLU A 380 14.80 -14.21 22.19
C GLU A 380 15.56 -12.96 21.72
N THR A 381 16.62 -13.20 20.93
CA THR A 381 17.47 -12.17 20.34
C THR A 381 17.34 -12.23 18.82
N ILE A 382 17.04 -11.09 18.21
CA ILE A 382 16.91 -10.96 16.76
C ILE A 382 18.26 -11.21 16.08
N SER A 383 18.26 -12.03 15.04
CA SER A 383 19.40 -12.30 14.17
C SER A 383 19.23 -11.64 12.80
N SER A 384 20.34 -11.42 12.10
CA SER A 384 20.32 -11.00 10.68
C SER A 384 20.01 -12.15 9.72
N THR A 385 20.17 -13.40 10.16
CA THR A 385 19.82 -14.58 9.37
C THR A 385 18.31 -14.82 9.41
N PRO A 386 17.63 -14.91 8.25
CA PRO A 386 16.21 -15.27 8.20
C PRO A 386 15.95 -16.68 8.73
N LEU A 387 14.80 -16.86 9.38
CA LEU A 387 14.24 -18.18 9.67
C LEU A 387 13.56 -18.68 8.38
N VAL A 388 13.75 -19.95 8.01
CA VAL A 388 13.15 -20.51 6.80
C VAL A 388 12.31 -21.74 7.16
N CYS A 389 11.08 -21.82 6.65
CA CYS A 389 10.19 -22.97 6.89
C CYS A 389 9.22 -23.22 5.72
N GLY A 390 8.52 -24.36 5.78
CA GLY A 390 7.38 -24.65 4.91
C GLY A 390 6.10 -23.89 5.30
N PRO A 391 5.03 -23.99 4.49
CA PRO A 391 3.77 -23.27 4.69
C PRO A 391 3.04 -23.70 5.97
N LYS A 392 2.20 -22.80 6.50
CA LYS A 392 1.42 -23.00 7.74
C LYS A 392 2.29 -23.43 8.93
N PRO A 393 3.39 -22.73 9.24
CA PRO A 393 4.27 -23.11 10.33
C PRO A 393 3.55 -23.02 11.68
N THR A 394 3.96 -23.87 12.61
CA THR A 394 3.65 -23.74 14.02
C THR A 394 4.65 -22.78 14.66
N LEU A 395 4.19 -21.66 15.21
CA LEU A 395 5.07 -20.70 15.90
C LEU A 395 5.06 -20.96 17.40
N ARG A 396 6.25 -21.06 18.01
CA ARG A 396 6.39 -21.14 19.47
C ARG A 396 6.95 -19.83 20.01
N LEU A 397 6.16 -19.17 20.85
CA LEU A 397 6.46 -17.89 21.46
C LEU A 397 6.64 -18.08 22.97
N ARG A 398 7.63 -17.41 23.54
CA ARG A 398 7.88 -17.42 24.98
C ARG A 398 8.27 -16.04 25.45
N ASN A 399 7.58 -15.53 26.45
CA ASN A 399 7.95 -14.29 27.12
C ASN A 399 8.96 -14.60 28.25
N GLN A 400 10.23 -14.26 28.04
CA GLN A 400 11.28 -14.41 29.04
C GLN A 400 11.51 -13.14 29.87
N LYS A 401 10.78 -12.06 29.58
CA LYS A 401 10.84 -10.80 30.33
C LYS A 401 9.99 -10.90 31.60
N ASN A 402 10.26 -10.01 32.55
CA ASN A 402 9.53 -9.87 33.80
C ASN A 402 8.27 -8.98 33.69
N GLU A 403 7.91 -8.60 32.46
CA GLU A 403 6.74 -7.77 32.14
C GLU A 403 6.00 -8.36 30.93
N PRO A 404 4.70 -8.05 30.75
CA PRO A 404 3.95 -8.50 29.57
C PRO A 404 4.58 -8.02 28.28
N GLN A 405 4.63 -8.88 27.26
CA GLN A 405 5.21 -8.56 25.95
C GLN A 405 4.17 -8.76 24.85
N THR A 406 4.09 -7.80 23.91
CA THR A 406 3.23 -7.92 22.73
C THR A 406 4.04 -8.42 21.55
N TYR A 407 3.70 -9.59 21.03
CA TYR A 407 4.32 -10.21 19.86
C TYR A 407 3.50 -9.91 18.62
N VAL A 408 4.17 -9.54 17.53
CA VAL A 408 3.54 -9.18 16.26
C VAL A 408 4.20 -9.89 15.08
N VAL A 409 3.41 -10.66 14.33
CA VAL A 409 3.81 -11.21 13.02
C VAL A 409 3.15 -10.38 11.95
N GLU A 410 3.96 -9.75 11.10
CA GLU A 410 3.48 -8.94 10.00
C GLU A 410 4.06 -9.40 8.66
N SER A 411 3.24 -9.39 7.62
CA SER A 411 3.68 -9.64 6.26
C SER A 411 4.62 -8.52 5.81
N ASN A 412 5.74 -8.93 5.21
CA ASN A 412 6.68 -8.03 4.53
C ASN A 412 6.23 -7.73 3.09
N ALA A 413 5.06 -8.22 2.66
CA ALA A 413 4.49 -7.80 1.39
C ALA A 413 4.29 -6.29 1.41
N LEU A 414 4.81 -5.63 0.37
CA LEU A 414 4.55 -4.22 0.14
C LEU A 414 3.03 -4.03 0.08
N ASP A 415 2.53 -3.06 0.85
CA ASP A 415 1.14 -2.67 0.73
C ASP A 415 0.90 -2.26 -0.73
N GLN A 416 0.03 -3.00 -1.39
CA GLN A 416 -0.30 -2.76 -2.79
C GLN A 416 -1.27 -1.59 -2.94
N ASP A 417 -1.87 -1.12 -1.84
CA ASP A 417 -2.85 -0.03 -1.85
C ASP A 417 -2.25 1.33 -1.47
N ILE A 418 -1.01 1.35 -0.94
CA ILE A 418 -0.28 2.58 -0.63
C ILE A 418 0.29 3.19 -1.92
N LEU A 419 -0.15 4.39 -2.24
CA LEU A 419 0.49 5.25 -3.23
C LEU A 419 1.72 5.90 -2.59
N ARG A 420 2.92 5.59 -3.08
CA ARG A 420 4.19 6.08 -2.54
C ARG A 420 4.62 7.35 -3.26
N PRO A 421 5.46 8.20 -2.65
CA PRO A 421 6.01 9.38 -3.32
C PRO A 421 6.64 9.10 -4.68
N VAL A 422 7.40 8.01 -4.79
CA VAL A 422 8.04 7.60 -6.04
C VAL A 422 7.04 7.31 -7.18
N ASP A 423 5.83 6.87 -6.84
CA ASP A 423 4.78 6.62 -7.83
C ASP A 423 4.35 7.92 -8.51
N LEU A 424 4.34 9.04 -7.78
CA LEU A 424 4.07 10.37 -8.34
C LEU A 424 5.31 10.94 -9.03
N PHE A 425 6.49 10.76 -8.45
CA PHE A 425 7.73 11.33 -9.00
C PHE A 425 8.11 10.73 -10.35
N ASN A 426 7.73 9.47 -10.60
CA ASN A 426 7.87 8.79 -11.88
C ASN A 426 6.64 8.95 -12.79
N PHE A 427 5.62 9.69 -12.37
CA PHE A 427 4.45 9.98 -13.19
C PHE A 427 4.61 11.33 -13.87
N GLN A 428 4.76 11.33 -15.20
CA GLN A 428 5.06 12.55 -15.95
C GLN A 428 4.00 13.64 -15.74
N ASP A 429 2.72 13.29 -15.72
CA ASP A 429 1.65 14.29 -15.55
C ASP A 429 1.68 14.93 -14.16
N PHE A 430 2.16 14.22 -13.12
CA PHE A 430 2.39 14.84 -11.82
C PHE A 430 3.47 15.93 -11.92
N ARG A 431 4.59 15.63 -12.59
CA ARG A 431 5.67 16.62 -12.79
C ARG A 431 5.23 17.84 -13.58
N ASP A 432 4.35 17.65 -14.56
CA ASP A 432 3.84 18.74 -15.39
C ASP A 432 2.79 19.60 -14.66
N LEU A 433 1.89 18.95 -13.91
CA LEU A 433 0.78 19.62 -13.23
C LEU A 433 1.20 20.28 -11.92
N PHE A 434 2.20 19.71 -11.24
CA PHE A 434 2.66 20.09 -9.89
C PHE A 434 4.15 20.41 -9.86
N SER A 435 4.66 21.10 -10.90
CA SER A 435 6.09 21.46 -10.99
C SER A 435 6.58 22.34 -9.83
N ALA A 436 5.67 22.97 -9.07
CA ALA A 436 5.97 23.78 -7.89
C ALA A 436 5.97 22.99 -6.56
N GLU A 437 5.55 21.71 -6.55
CA GLU A 437 5.70 20.81 -5.40
C GLU A 437 7.20 20.48 -5.23
N ALA A 438 7.89 21.39 -4.56
CA ALA A 438 9.31 21.28 -4.27
C ALA A 438 9.51 20.53 -2.95
N LEU A 439 10.35 19.48 -2.95
CA LEU A 439 11.04 19.08 -1.71
C LEU A 439 11.78 20.33 -1.20
N SER A 440 11.83 20.58 0.11
CA SER A 440 12.70 21.65 0.60
C SER A 440 14.14 21.32 0.22
N ALA A 441 15.00 22.35 0.05
CA ALA A 441 16.36 22.17 -0.46
C ALA A 441 17.22 21.17 0.35
N ASN A 442 16.77 20.81 1.56
CA ASN A 442 17.48 19.94 2.49
C ASN A 442 16.90 18.51 2.57
N ILE A 443 15.76 18.20 1.95
CA ILE A 443 15.16 16.86 2.03
C ILE A 443 15.74 15.94 0.95
N GLN A 444 16.18 14.76 1.39
CA GLN A 444 16.61 13.65 0.54
C GLN A 444 15.72 12.45 0.85
N LEU A 445 14.90 12.03 -0.10
CA LEU A 445 13.97 10.92 0.09
C LEU A 445 14.50 9.66 -0.58
N ASP A 446 14.54 8.54 0.14
CA ASP A 446 14.80 7.23 -0.46
C ASP A 446 13.61 6.84 -1.34
N VAL A 447 13.86 6.72 -2.65
CA VAL A 447 12.87 6.27 -3.65
C VAL A 447 13.13 4.83 -4.10
N GLY A 448 14.03 4.12 -3.43
CA GLY A 448 14.34 2.73 -3.68
C GLY A 448 15.00 2.50 -5.02
N ARG A 449 14.80 1.31 -5.57
CA ARG A 449 15.44 0.91 -6.82
C ARG A 449 14.72 1.55 -8.01
N GLN A 450 15.44 2.39 -8.74
CA GLN A 450 14.96 3.07 -9.94
C GLN A 450 15.75 2.61 -11.15
N THR A 451 15.07 2.43 -12.28
CA THR A 451 15.70 2.23 -13.58
C THR A 451 15.87 3.59 -14.25
N ILE A 452 17.12 4.01 -14.37
CA ILE A 452 17.50 5.29 -14.96
C ILE A 452 17.89 5.05 -16.41
N LEU A 453 17.29 5.83 -17.31
CA LEU A 453 17.56 5.79 -18.74
C LEU A 453 18.07 7.16 -19.18
N PHE A 454 19.20 7.20 -19.87
CA PHE A 454 19.70 8.41 -20.52
C PHE A 454 19.59 8.30 -22.03
N THR A 455 19.12 9.37 -22.68
CA THR A 455 19.14 9.53 -24.13
C THR A 455 20.09 10.65 -24.51
N ASP A 456 20.75 10.53 -25.65
CA ASP A 456 21.62 11.59 -26.20
C ASP A 456 21.61 11.55 -27.73
N ILE A 457 21.68 12.72 -28.36
CA ILE A 457 21.73 12.84 -29.82
C ILE A 457 23.16 12.60 -30.28
N VAL A 458 23.35 11.60 -31.14
CA VAL A 458 24.68 11.29 -31.67
C VAL A 458 25.12 12.36 -32.66
N GLY A 459 26.21 13.06 -32.34
CA GLY A 459 26.82 14.04 -33.23
C GLY A 459 26.07 15.38 -33.31
N SER A 460 25.38 15.77 -32.25
CA SER A 460 24.58 16.99 -32.21
C SER A 460 25.35 18.26 -32.58
N THR A 461 26.57 18.44 -32.09
CA THR A 461 27.40 19.62 -32.46
C THR A 461 27.60 19.74 -33.97
N GLU A 462 27.84 18.62 -34.65
CA GLU A 462 27.99 18.60 -36.11
C GLU A 462 26.65 18.82 -36.82
N PHE A 463 25.56 18.29 -36.25
CA PHE A 463 24.21 18.52 -36.73
C PHE A 463 23.80 20.00 -36.68
N TYR A 464 24.11 20.72 -35.60
CA TYR A 464 23.92 22.18 -35.49
C TYR A 464 24.70 22.93 -36.57
N ARG A 465 25.97 22.55 -36.78
CA ARG A 465 26.84 23.18 -37.79
C ARG A 465 26.31 23.02 -39.22
N GLN A 466 25.74 21.85 -39.55
CA GLN A 466 25.27 21.55 -40.90
C GLN A 466 23.90 22.14 -41.22
N ARG A 467 22.97 22.18 -40.26
CA ARG A 467 21.59 22.66 -40.49
C ARG A 467 21.35 24.11 -40.11
N GLY A 468 22.26 24.71 -39.34
CA GLY A 468 22.05 26.03 -38.74
C GLY A 468 21.14 25.96 -37.51
N ASP A 469 21.27 26.97 -36.64
CA ASP A 469 20.72 26.92 -35.28
C ASP A 469 19.18 26.79 -35.23
N GLN A 470 18.45 27.43 -36.15
CA GLN A 470 16.98 27.40 -36.13
C GLN A 470 16.42 26.01 -36.46
N ASP A 471 16.88 25.40 -37.56
CA ASP A 471 16.41 24.08 -37.98
C ASP A 471 16.88 22.99 -37.04
N ALA A 472 18.11 23.12 -36.50
CA ALA A 472 18.62 22.21 -35.49
C ALA A 472 17.81 22.29 -34.20
N PHE A 473 17.50 23.49 -33.72
CA PHE A 473 16.67 23.69 -32.53
C PHE A 473 15.25 23.14 -32.71
N ALA A 474 14.62 23.33 -33.88
CA ALA A 474 13.31 22.76 -34.16
C ALA A 474 13.33 21.23 -34.11
N ALA A 475 14.39 20.60 -34.63
CA ALA A 475 14.56 19.15 -34.59
C ALA A 475 14.80 18.63 -33.16
N VAL A 476 15.61 19.33 -32.35
CA VAL A 476 15.83 19.00 -30.93
C VAL A 476 14.56 19.16 -30.09
N ARG A 477 13.76 20.19 -30.35
CA ARG A 477 12.45 20.33 -29.71
C ARG A 477 11.52 19.18 -30.07
N GLY A 478 11.48 18.80 -31.35
CA GLY A 478 10.74 17.62 -31.79
C GLY A 478 11.22 16.34 -31.12
N HIS A 479 12.54 16.22 -30.90
CA HIS A 479 13.11 15.12 -30.13
C HIS A 479 12.55 15.05 -28.71
N PHE A 480 12.55 16.16 -27.97
CA PHE A 480 12.00 16.15 -26.61
C PHE A 480 10.51 15.84 -26.57
N VAL A 481 9.69 16.37 -27.49
CA VAL A 481 8.25 16.03 -27.55
C VAL A 481 8.04 14.52 -27.56
N GLU A 482 8.84 13.81 -28.37
CA GLU A 482 8.78 12.36 -28.48
C GLU A 482 9.30 11.64 -27.23
N ILE A 483 10.39 12.12 -26.63
CA ILE A 483 10.91 11.59 -25.36
C ILE A 483 9.85 11.68 -24.25
N TYR A 484 9.19 12.82 -24.11
CA TYR A 484 8.13 13.01 -23.13
C TYR A 484 6.90 12.14 -23.44
N ARG A 485 6.57 11.91 -24.72
CA ARG A 485 5.49 10.99 -25.13
C ARG A 485 5.82 9.55 -24.74
N VAL A 486 7.02 9.07 -25.09
CA VAL A 486 7.49 7.72 -24.79
C VAL A 486 7.58 7.47 -23.28
N ALA A 487 8.06 8.45 -22.50
CA ALA A 487 8.07 8.36 -21.05
C ALA A 487 6.66 8.09 -20.49
N ARG A 488 5.66 8.91 -20.90
CA ARG A 488 4.25 8.74 -20.49
C ARG A 488 3.69 7.37 -20.85
N GLU A 489 3.85 6.93 -22.10
CA GLU A 489 3.29 5.67 -22.61
C GLU A 489 3.87 4.42 -21.94
N HIS A 490 5.07 4.54 -21.35
CA HIS A 490 5.76 3.46 -20.69
C HIS A 490 5.90 3.68 -19.18
N ASN A 491 4.99 4.43 -18.56
CA ASN A 491 4.91 4.58 -17.09
C ASN A 491 6.21 5.10 -16.46
N GLY A 492 6.87 6.04 -17.13
CA GLY A 492 8.02 6.75 -16.60
C GLY A 492 7.88 8.26 -16.73
N ALA A 493 8.92 8.94 -16.30
CA ALA A 493 8.99 10.39 -16.35
C ALA A 493 10.37 10.88 -16.76
N VAL A 494 10.38 12.01 -17.47
CA VAL A 494 11.57 12.82 -17.71
C VAL A 494 11.91 13.55 -16.42
N VAL A 495 13.04 13.18 -15.81
CA VAL A 495 13.56 13.79 -14.59
C VAL A 495 14.12 15.17 -14.91
N LYS A 496 14.98 15.24 -15.93
CA LYS A 496 15.59 16.48 -16.41
C LYS A 496 16.16 16.33 -17.82
N THR A 497 16.37 17.46 -18.47
CA THR A 497 17.10 17.56 -19.74
C THR A 497 18.47 18.22 -19.51
N ILE A 498 19.50 17.74 -20.21
CA ILE A 498 20.88 18.24 -20.10
C ILE A 498 21.38 18.53 -21.51
N GLY A 499 21.25 19.78 -21.97
CA GLY A 499 21.50 20.11 -23.37
C GLY A 499 20.47 19.41 -24.28
N ASP A 500 20.96 18.52 -25.15
CA ASP A 500 20.20 17.64 -26.05
C ASP A 500 19.97 16.23 -25.48
N ALA A 501 20.49 15.95 -24.28
CA ALA A 501 20.25 14.70 -23.57
C ALA A 501 19.02 14.78 -22.67
N ALA A 502 18.39 13.64 -22.41
CA ALA A 502 17.33 13.51 -21.42
C ALA A 502 17.65 12.39 -20.42
N MET A 503 17.29 12.62 -19.15
CA MET A 503 17.29 11.62 -18.11
C MET A 503 15.85 11.25 -17.79
N MET A 504 15.52 9.97 -17.93
CA MET A 504 14.22 9.39 -17.58
C MET A 504 14.36 8.40 -16.43
N ALA A 505 13.30 8.25 -15.64
CA ALA A 505 13.22 7.29 -14.55
C ALA A 505 11.95 6.44 -14.64
N PHE A 506 12.11 5.17 -14.28
CA PHE A 506 11.08 4.15 -14.28
C PHE A 506 11.20 3.27 -13.04
N THR A 507 10.08 2.89 -12.45
CA THR A 507 10.06 1.91 -11.35
C THR A 507 10.32 0.48 -11.87
N ASP A 508 9.83 0.17 -13.07
CA ASP A 508 9.95 -1.14 -13.71
C ASP A 508 11.06 -1.14 -14.80
N PRO A 509 12.09 -2.02 -14.71
CA PRO A 509 13.12 -2.12 -15.74
C PRO A 509 12.60 -2.62 -17.09
N VAL A 510 11.53 -3.42 -17.13
CA VAL A 510 10.91 -3.87 -18.39
C VAL A 510 10.24 -2.71 -19.10
N ALA A 511 9.51 -1.86 -18.36
CA ALA A 511 8.94 -0.63 -18.90
C ALA A 511 10.03 0.30 -19.50
N ALA A 512 11.16 0.48 -18.80
CA ALA A 512 12.30 1.25 -19.30
C ALA A 512 12.90 0.65 -20.58
N LEU A 513 12.99 -0.68 -20.69
CA LEU A 513 13.46 -1.36 -21.89
C LEU A 513 12.53 -1.11 -23.09
N ARG A 514 11.21 -1.22 -22.88
CA ARG A 514 10.21 -0.91 -23.92
C ARG A 514 10.30 0.55 -24.35
N ALA A 515 10.47 1.47 -23.39
CA ALA A 515 10.68 2.89 -23.67
C ALA A 515 11.95 3.12 -24.51
N ALA A 516 13.08 2.49 -24.16
CA ALA A 516 14.32 2.60 -24.93
C ALA A 516 14.16 2.14 -26.38
N ILE A 517 13.45 1.03 -26.59
CA ILE A 517 13.14 0.51 -27.94
C ILE A 517 12.23 1.49 -28.69
N ALA A 518 11.21 2.04 -28.04
CA ALA A 518 10.31 3.03 -28.63
C ALA A 518 11.05 4.31 -29.04
N VAL A 519 11.95 4.82 -28.18
CA VAL A 519 12.85 5.94 -28.53
C VAL A 519 13.65 5.60 -29.79
N GLN A 520 14.32 4.45 -29.84
CA GLN A 520 15.14 4.10 -31.01
C GLN A 520 14.31 4.03 -32.30
N ARG A 521 13.08 3.51 -32.22
CA ARG A 521 12.16 3.43 -33.36
C ARG A 521 11.62 4.79 -33.81
N ALA A 522 11.48 5.74 -32.91
CA ALA A 522 11.06 7.09 -33.25
C ALA A 522 12.16 7.89 -33.97
N PHE A 523 13.43 7.50 -33.81
CA PHE A 523 14.60 8.15 -34.41
C PHE A 523 15.45 7.17 -35.26
N PRO A 524 14.91 6.60 -36.35
CA PRO A 524 15.63 5.63 -37.18
C PRO A 524 16.77 6.24 -38.01
N GLY A 525 16.94 7.57 -37.99
CA GLY A 525 17.98 8.31 -38.72
C GLY A 525 17.78 8.43 -40.23
N SER A 526 17.21 7.43 -40.90
CA SER A 526 17.11 7.35 -42.36
C SER A 526 15.78 7.87 -42.94
N ALA A 527 14.70 7.87 -42.14
CA ALA A 527 13.34 8.20 -42.57
C ALA A 527 12.53 8.90 -41.46
N GLY A 528 11.33 9.37 -41.81
CA GLY A 528 10.38 10.00 -40.87
C GLY A 528 10.62 11.49 -40.62
N VAL A 529 9.81 12.06 -39.71
CA VAL A 529 9.80 13.49 -39.35
C VAL A 529 11.14 13.93 -38.72
N HIS A 530 11.86 13.01 -38.09
CA HIS A 530 13.15 13.25 -37.43
C HIS A 530 14.36 12.78 -38.24
N LYS A 531 14.25 12.71 -39.58
CA LYS A 531 15.34 12.28 -40.46
C LYS A 531 16.65 13.00 -40.15
N GLY A 532 17.74 12.24 -40.04
CA GLY A 532 19.08 12.71 -39.73
C GLY A 532 19.43 12.74 -38.24
N LEU A 533 18.46 12.58 -37.33
CA LEU A 533 18.73 12.38 -35.91
C LEU A 533 18.88 10.88 -35.60
N ARG A 534 19.91 10.54 -34.84
CA ARG A 534 20.08 9.20 -34.27
C ARG A 534 20.36 9.34 -32.78
N ILE A 535 19.75 8.47 -32.00
CA ILE A 535 19.83 8.51 -30.54
C ILE A 535 20.70 7.35 -30.07
N ARG A 536 21.50 7.60 -29.04
CA ARG A 536 22.07 6.55 -28.20
C ARG A 536 21.29 6.50 -26.90
N VAL A 537 21.13 5.31 -26.36
CA VAL A 537 20.45 5.10 -25.07
C VAL A 537 21.37 4.32 -24.14
N SER A 538 21.36 4.67 -22.87
CA SER A 538 21.93 3.82 -21.82
C SER A 538 20.95 3.68 -20.67
N MET A 539 21.04 2.58 -19.94
CA MET A 539 20.22 2.35 -18.76
C MET A 539 20.93 1.57 -17.68
N ASN A 540 20.52 1.79 -16.44
CA ASN A 540 20.94 1.01 -15.29
C ASN A 540 19.86 1.08 -14.19
N GLN A 541 19.80 0.07 -13.32
CA GLN A 541 18.91 0.06 -12.17
C GLN A 541 19.69 0.00 -10.86
N GLY A 542 19.24 0.74 -9.86
CA GLY A 542 19.76 0.64 -8.50
C GLY A 542 19.10 1.64 -7.55
N PRO A 543 19.53 1.67 -6.27
CA PRO A 543 18.97 2.60 -5.29
C PRO A 543 19.19 4.06 -5.72
N CYS A 544 18.19 4.89 -5.50
CA CYS A 544 18.21 6.32 -5.80
C CYS A 544 17.62 7.13 -4.64
N LEU A 545 18.13 8.34 -4.47
CA LEU A 545 17.58 9.38 -3.62
C LEU A 545 16.91 10.42 -4.52
N ALA A 546 15.67 10.79 -4.19
CA ALA A 546 15.03 11.97 -4.75
C ALA A 546 15.42 13.20 -3.92
N VAL A 547 15.83 14.26 -4.62
CA VAL A 547 16.25 15.54 -4.05
C VAL A 547 15.61 16.67 -4.84
N ASN A 548 15.59 17.89 -4.30
CA ASN A 548 15.26 19.07 -5.10
C ASN A 548 16.53 19.80 -5.53
N LEU A 549 16.75 19.88 -6.84
CA LEU A 549 17.78 20.73 -7.45
C LEU A 549 17.15 21.59 -8.54
N ASN A 550 17.54 22.87 -8.59
CA ASN A 550 17.29 23.77 -9.71
C ASN A 550 15.85 23.72 -10.26
N SER A 551 14.85 23.87 -9.38
CA SER A 551 13.40 23.98 -9.64
C SER A 551 12.56 22.71 -9.80
N GLY A 552 13.06 21.53 -9.44
CA GLY A 552 12.24 20.31 -9.45
C GLY A 552 12.88 19.08 -8.81
N ILE A 553 12.13 17.97 -8.82
CA ILE A 553 12.56 16.69 -8.26
C ILE A 553 13.60 16.05 -9.18
N ASP A 554 14.82 15.86 -8.67
CA ASP A 554 15.96 15.25 -9.34
C ASP A 554 16.40 13.97 -8.61
N TYR A 555 17.07 13.05 -9.29
CA TYR A 555 17.52 11.78 -8.72
C TYR A 555 19.05 11.71 -8.62
N PHE A 556 19.53 11.22 -7.48
CA PHE A 556 20.94 10.99 -7.19
C PHE A 556 21.20 9.55 -6.75
N GLY A 557 22.41 9.06 -7.03
CA GLY A 557 22.84 7.74 -6.55
C GLY A 557 23.80 7.06 -7.51
N SER A 558 24.32 5.91 -7.08
CA SER A 558 25.20 5.07 -7.91
C SER A 558 24.51 4.62 -9.20
N ALA A 559 23.19 4.42 -9.16
CA ALA A 559 22.40 4.00 -10.31
C ALA A 559 22.44 5.03 -11.45
N VAL A 560 22.19 6.30 -11.10
CA VAL A 560 22.23 7.45 -12.02
C VAL A 560 23.63 7.62 -12.62
N ASN A 561 24.65 7.58 -11.77
CA ASN A 561 26.05 7.76 -12.18
C ASN A 561 26.50 6.66 -13.17
N LEU A 562 26.13 5.41 -12.91
CA LEU A 562 26.46 4.31 -13.82
C LEU A 562 25.70 4.43 -15.15
N ALA A 563 24.39 4.72 -15.12
CA ALA A 563 23.61 4.91 -16.35
C ALA A 563 24.22 5.99 -17.25
N ALA A 564 24.59 7.14 -16.69
CA ALA A 564 25.25 8.23 -17.43
C ALA A 564 26.59 7.79 -18.04
N LYS A 565 27.42 7.07 -17.28
CA LYS A 565 28.72 6.54 -17.75
C LYS A 565 28.58 5.53 -18.89
N LEU A 566 27.53 4.74 -18.90
CA LEU A 566 27.28 3.76 -19.98
C LEU A 566 26.93 4.41 -21.33
N GLN A 567 26.55 5.69 -21.37
CA GLN A 567 26.25 6.39 -22.63
C GLN A 567 27.43 6.36 -23.61
N SER A 568 28.67 6.40 -23.11
CA SER A 568 29.86 6.38 -23.97
C SER A 568 30.10 5.03 -24.66
N LEU A 569 29.45 3.97 -24.19
CA LEU A 569 29.53 2.62 -24.79
C LEU A 569 28.46 2.39 -25.86
N ALA A 570 27.40 3.21 -25.88
CA ALA A 570 26.32 3.10 -26.85
C ALA A 570 26.64 3.90 -28.12
N GLY A 571 26.61 3.22 -29.26
CA GLY A 571 26.58 3.82 -30.59
C GLY A 571 25.20 4.38 -30.97
N ALA A 572 25.12 4.96 -32.17
CA ALA A 572 23.85 5.40 -32.75
C ALA A 572 22.93 4.20 -32.99
N GLY A 573 21.67 4.28 -32.53
CA GLY A 573 20.72 3.17 -32.64
C GLY A 573 20.87 2.10 -31.54
N GLN A 574 21.82 2.26 -30.62
CA GLN A 574 22.12 1.26 -29.60
C GLN A 574 21.57 1.63 -28.21
N VAL A 575 21.28 0.59 -27.44
CA VAL A 575 20.90 0.65 -26.02
C VAL A 575 21.95 -0.09 -25.19
N ALA A 576 22.68 0.61 -24.33
CA ALA A 576 23.69 0.02 -23.46
C ALA A 576 23.16 -0.22 -22.03
N PHE A 577 23.41 -1.40 -21.46
CA PHE A 577 22.97 -1.76 -20.11
C PHE A 577 23.86 -2.83 -19.46
N PRO A 578 23.96 -2.92 -18.12
CA PRO A 578 24.67 -4.01 -17.45
C PRO A 578 24.03 -5.36 -17.77
N ARG A 579 24.84 -6.40 -17.99
CA ARG A 579 24.33 -7.75 -18.31
C ARG A 579 23.32 -8.25 -17.28
N GLU A 580 23.64 -8.07 -16.01
CA GLU A 580 22.87 -8.57 -14.86
C GLU A 580 21.48 -7.93 -14.75
N LEU A 581 21.23 -6.79 -15.42
CA LEU A 581 19.96 -6.07 -15.34
C LEU A 581 18.76 -6.93 -15.81
N PHE A 582 18.98 -7.79 -16.81
CA PHE A 582 17.91 -8.60 -17.42
C PHE A 582 18.21 -10.10 -17.44
N GLU A 583 19.32 -10.56 -16.86
CA GLU A 583 19.78 -11.95 -16.99
C GLU A 583 18.78 -12.97 -16.41
N ASN A 584 18.05 -12.59 -15.36
CA ASN A 584 17.08 -13.44 -14.66
C ASN A 584 15.61 -13.03 -14.91
N ASP A 585 15.36 -12.13 -15.87
CA ASP A 585 14.01 -11.67 -16.22
C ASP A 585 13.58 -12.27 -17.57
N GLY A 586 12.76 -13.31 -17.53
CA GLY A 586 12.31 -14.02 -18.73
C GLY A 586 11.52 -13.14 -19.72
N VAL A 587 10.79 -12.13 -19.22
CA VAL A 587 10.04 -11.18 -20.05
C VAL A 587 11.02 -10.25 -20.76
N ALA A 588 11.97 -9.68 -20.03
CA ALA A 588 12.99 -8.83 -20.62
C ALA A 588 13.85 -9.57 -21.66
N VAL A 589 14.24 -10.82 -21.36
CA VAL A 589 15.02 -11.66 -22.30
C VAL A 589 14.25 -11.91 -23.60
N SER A 590 12.93 -12.19 -23.53
CA SER A 590 12.08 -12.32 -24.72
C SER A 590 12.03 -11.01 -25.52
N ILE A 591 11.79 -9.88 -24.85
CA ILE A 591 11.77 -8.56 -25.50
C ILE A 591 13.11 -8.27 -26.20
N LEU A 592 14.23 -8.52 -25.54
CA LEU A 592 15.56 -8.32 -26.12
C LEU A 592 15.72 -9.16 -27.39
N ARG A 593 15.39 -10.46 -27.34
CA ARG A 593 15.52 -11.37 -28.50
C ARG A 593 14.64 -10.97 -29.67
N GLU A 594 13.42 -10.50 -29.41
CA GLU A 594 12.45 -10.12 -30.46
C GLU A 594 12.78 -8.77 -31.12
N ASN A 595 13.50 -7.89 -30.41
CA ASN A 595 13.69 -6.50 -30.83
C ASN A 595 15.16 -6.15 -31.15
N SER A 596 16.11 -7.07 -30.97
CA SER A 596 17.53 -6.85 -31.28
C SER A 596 17.91 -7.33 -32.68
N GLU A 597 18.56 -6.48 -33.49
CA GLU A 597 19.32 -6.90 -34.67
C GLU A 597 20.69 -7.49 -34.27
N ALA A 598 21.30 -6.92 -33.25
CA ALA A 598 22.57 -7.37 -32.67
C ALA A 598 22.60 -7.11 -31.16
N LEU A 599 23.29 -7.98 -30.43
CA LEU A 599 23.53 -7.83 -28.99
C LEU A 599 25.02 -8.07 -28.72
N GLU A 600 25.76 -6.98 -28.60
CA GLU A 600 27.21 -6.98 -28.41
C GLU A 600 27.54 -7.02 -26.92
N GLU A 601 28.59 -7.76 -26.55
CA GLU A 601 29.11 -7.76 -25.18
C GLU A 601 30.39 -6.93 -25.11
N THR A 602 30.45 -6.06 -24.11
CA THR A 602 31.61 -5.22 -23.80
C THR A 602 31.79 -5.16 -22.29
N SER A 603 32.73 -4.35 -21.82
CA SER A 603 32.93 -4.13 -20.39
C SER A 603 33.20 -2.67 -20.09
N TYR A 604 32.69 -2.21 -18.95
CA TYR A 604 32.97 -0.89 -18.41
C TYR A 604 33.99 -1.01 -17.27
N ALA A 605 35.17 -0.42 -17.45
CA ALA A 605 36.17 -0.25 -16.40
C ALA A 605 36.17 1.22 -15.98
N GLY A 606 35.50 1.55 -14.88
CA GLY A 606 35.46 2.92 -14.36
C GLY A 606 36.84 3.39 -13.89
N ALA A 607 37.15 4.68 -14.09
CA ALA A 607 38.29 5.32 -13.44
C ALA A 607 38.00 5.45 -11.93
N GLY A 608 38.47 4.47 -11.15
CA GLY A 608 38.35 4.44 -9.69
C GLY A 608 37.14 3.64 -9.16
N GLN A 609 37.43 2.71 -8.24
CA GLN A 609 36.52 1.93 -7.37
C GLN A 609 35.86 0.63 -7.86
N ILE A 610 36.03 0.16 -9.10
CA ILE A 610 35.61 -1.21 -9.45
C ILE A 610 36.85 -2.06 -9.75
N SER A 611 37.15 -3.03 -8.88
CA SER A 611 38.31 -3.94 -9.02
C SER A 611 38.16 -4.95 -10.17
N ARG A 612 36.96 -5.04 -10.77
CA ARG A 612 36.61 -5.93 -11.89
C ARG A 612 35.80 -5.17 -12.94
N ALA A 613 36.12 -5.31 -14.21
CA ALA A 613 35.34 -4.68 -15.28
C ALA A 613 33.87 -5.17 -15.25
N LEU A 614 32.92 -4.24 -15.31
CA LEU A 614 31.49 -4.55 -15.30
C LEU A 614 31.06 -5.05 -16.69
N PRO A 615 30.47 -6.25 -16.83
CA PRO A 615 29.94 -6.71 -18.11
C PRO A 615 28.74 -5.87 -18.58
N VAL A 616 28.80 -5.38 -19.81
CA VAL A 616 27.78 -4.52 -20.43
C VAL A 616 27.33 -5.15 -21.74
N ARG A 617 26.05 -5.01 -22.06
CA ARG A 617 25.47 -5.36 -23.35
C ARG A 617 25.05 -4.10 -24.10
N CYS A 618 25.36 -4.05 -25.40
CA CYS A 618 24.90 -3.02 -26.32
C CYS A 618 23.96 -3.66 -27.34
N MET A 619 22.68 -3.34 -27.25
CA MET A 619 21.65 -3.84 -28.17
C MET A 619 21.43 -2.86 -29.31
N THR A 620 21.56 -3.30 -30.56
CA THR A 620 21.09 -2.56 -31.74
C THR A 620 19.63 -2.90 -31.99
N VAL A 621 18.74 -1.89 -31.99
CA VAL A 621 17.29 -2.09 -32.11
C VAL A 621 16.87 -2.34 -33.56
N SER A 622 16.04 -3.35 -33.78
CA SER A 622 15.50 -3.70 -35.10
C SER A 622 14.57 -2.64 -35.67
N SER A 623 14.80 -2.33 -36.95
CA SER A 623 14.00 -1.41 -37.76
C SER A 623 12.67 -2.00 -38.27
N SER A 624 12.47 -3.33 -38.18
CA SER A 624 11.26 -4.02 -38.66
C SER A 624 10.22 -4.22 -37.55
N SER A 625 8.97 -3.85 -37.85
CA SER A 625 7.86 -3.83 -36.89
C SER A 625 7.20 -5.19 -36.70
N VAL A 626 6.93 -5.55 -35.44
CA VAL A 626 5.56 -5.94 -35.05
C VAL A 626 5.14 -4.95 -33.96
N PRO A 627 4.00 -4.25 -34.09
CA PRO A 627 3.49 -3.44 -33.00
C PRO A 627 3.24 -4.35 -31.80
N LEU A 628 3.84 -4.02 -30.66
CA LEU A 628 3.45 -4.61 -29.38
C LEU A 628 1.99 -4.24 -29.13
N LYS A 629 1.06 -5.13 -29.49
CA LYS A 629 -0.28 -5.09 -28.92
C LYS A 629 -0.09 -5.15 -27.41
N GLN A 630 -0.52 -4.10 -26.71
CA GLN A 630 -0.75 -4.16 -25.28
C GLN A 630 -1.62 -5.40 -25.02
N ALA A 631 -1.06 -6.38 -24.33
CA ALA A 631 -1.86 -7.46 -23.77
C ALA A 631 -2.70 -6.83 -22.67
N ALA A 632 -3.93 -6.44 -23.00
CA ALA A 632 -4.98 -6.29 -22.02
C ALA A 632 -5.29 -7.71 -21.50
N GLY A 633 -4.92 -7.96 -20.26
CA GLY A 633 -5.19 -9.15 -19.48
C GLY A 633 -5.23 -8.76 -18.02
#